data_AF-A0A7S7SQC0-F1
#
_entry.id   AF-A0A7S7SQC0-F1
#
_cell.length_a   1.000
_cell.length_b   1.000
_cell.length_c   1.000
_cell.angle_alpha   90.00
_cell.angle_beta   90.00
_cell.angle_gamma   90.00
#
_symmetry.space_group_name_H-M   'P 1'
#
loop_
_entity.id
_entity.type
_entity.pdbx_description
1 polymer ?
#
loop_
_entity_poly.entity_id
_entity_poly.type
_entity_poly.pdbx_seq_one_letter_code
_entity_poly.pdbx_strand_id
1 'polypeptide(L)'
;MTQENTPLNPAELDSLDSIADCLAEAFEEGDGAAITLAMQAVARAPGLAALAAAVGMPRDALHAALVAEEFNLELTLEIMKVVDLHMSGGRG
;
A
#
# COMPACT_ATOMS: atom_id res chain seq x y z
N MET A 1 -5.90 -15.41 17.57
CA MET A 1 -4.56 -14.82 17.69
C MET A 1 -4.77 -13.34 17.46
N THR A 2 -4.43 -12.50 18.43
CA THR A 2 -4.70 -11.06 18.40
C THR A 2 -3.67 -10.45 17.47
N GLN A 3 -4.06 -10.07 16.25
CA GLN A 3 -3.18 -9.29 15.39
C GLN A 3 -3.01 -7.95 16.09
N GLU A 4 -1.85 -7.83 16.73
CA GLU A 4 -1.31 -6.60 17.27
C GLU A 4 -1.36 -5.57 16.15
N ASN A 5 -2.35 -4.68 16.23
CA ASN A 5 -2.58 -3.57 15.33
C ASN A 5 -1.36 -2.64 15.46
N THR A 6 -0.27 -3.02 14.80
CA THR A 6 0.98 -2.27 14.79
C THR A 6 0.59 -0.89 14.28
N PRO A 7 0.87 0.19 15.04
CA PRO A 7 0.54 1.52 14.57
C PRO A 7 1.24 1.69 13.24
N LEU A 8 0.45 1.82 12.17
CA LEU A 8 0.92 1.98 10.80
C LEU A 8 1.88 3.17 10.77
N ASN A 9 3.18 2.87 10.85
CA ASN A 9 4.22 3.87 10.93
C ASN A 9 4.69 4.15 9.51
N PRO A 10 4.28 5.27 8.88
CA PRO A 10 4.66 5.57 7.50
C PRO A 10 6.18 5.66 7.31
N ALA A 11 6.94 5.88 8.40
CA ALA A 11 8.39 5.90 8.38
C ALA A 11 9.03 4.53 8.09
N GLU A 12 8.36 3.43 8.44
CA GLU A 12 8.83 2.04 8.20
C GLU A 12 8.54 1.58 6.76
N LEU A 13 7.72 2.35 6.01
CA LEU A 13 7.35 2.10 4.63
C LEU A 13 8.36 2.78 3.68
N ASP A 14 9.66 2.61 3.92
CA ASP A 14 10.72 3.19 3.10
C ASP A 14 10.92 2.49 1.75
N SER A 15 10.45 1.25 1.64
CA SER A 15 10.65 0.36 0.50
C SER A 15 9.34 -0.18 -0.05
N LEU A 16 9.35 -0.59 -1.33
CA LEU A 16 8.17 -1.20 -1.97
C LEU A 16 7.73 -2.49 -1.26
N ASP A 17 8.69 -3.28 -0.76
CA ASP A 17 8.42 -4.51 0.00
C ASP A 17 7.61 -4.22 1.27
N SER A 18 8.06 -3.27 2.10
CA SER A 18 7.34 -2.85 3.32
C SER A 18 5.95 -2.30 3.02
N ILE A 19 5.80 -1.56 1.91
CA ILE A 19 4.50 -1.05 1.46
C ILE A 19 3.59 -2.21 1.04
N ALA A 20 4.14 -3.17 0.29
CA ALA A 20 3.40 -4.30 -0.21
C ALA A 20 2.92 -5.21 0.93
N ASP A 21 3.78 -5.49 1.91
CA ASP A 21 3.46 -6.27 3.11
C ASP A 21 2.34 -5.61 3.93
N CYS A 22 2.46 -4.30 4.16
CA CYS A 22 1.46 -3.49 4.85
C CYS A 22 0.09 -3.50 4.16
N LEU A 23 0.08 -3.31 2.84
CA LEU A 23 -1.16 -3.33 2.06
C LEU A 23 -1.76 -4.74 2.00
N ALA A 24 -0.94 -5.77 1.83
CA ALA A 24 -1.38 -7.17 1.82
C ALA A 24 -2.09 -7.53 3.12
N GLU A 25 -1.51 -7.18 4.27
CA GLU A 25 -2.14 -7.43 5.58
C GLU A 25 -3.50 -6.73 5.68
N ALA A 26 -3.59 -5.46 5.27
CA ALA A 26 -4.86 -4.72 5.27
C ALA A 26 -5.91 -5.34 4.32
N PHE A 27 -5.49 -5.85 3.16
CA PHE A 27 -6.38 -6.55 2.23
C PHE A 27 -6.81 -7.94 2.75
N GLU A 28 -5.91 -8.68 3.41
CA GLU A 28 -6.22 -9.97 4.03
C GLU A 28 -7.23 -9.82 5.19
N GLU A 29 -7.12 -8.74 5.96
CA GLU A 29 -8.07 -8.42 7.02
C GLU A 29 -9.48 -8.12 6.44
N GLY A 30 -9.52 -7.55 5.23
CA GLY A 30 -10.76 -7.30 4.49
C GLY A 30 -11.63 -6.18 5.08
N ASP A 31 -11.09 -5.42 6.03
CA ASP A 31 -11.77 -4.28 6.64
C ASP A 31 -11.50 -2.98 5.87
N GLY A 32 -12.58 -2.30 5.48
CA GLY A 32 -12.46 -1.06 4.70
C GLY A 32 -11.71 0.05 5.44
N ALA A 33 -11.81 0.12 6.77
CA ALA A 33 -11.09 1.12 7.55
C ALA A 33 -9.59 0.77 7.64
N ALA A 34 -9.24 -0.50 7.78
CA ALA A 34 -7.85 -0.95 7.75
C ALA A 34 -7.17 -0.63 6.40
N ILE A 35 -7.87 -0.90 5.28
CA ILE A 35 -7.38 -0.58 3.93
C ILE A 35 -7.17 0.93 3.78
N THR A 36 -8.13 1.75 4.20
CA THR A 36 -7.99 3.21 4.16
C THR A 36 -6.82 3.70 5.00
N LEU A 37 -6.63 3.16 6.21
CA LEU A 37 -5.49 3.51 7.07
C LEU A 37 -4.15 3.13 6.42
N ALA A 38 -4.05 1.94 5.83
CA ALA A 38 -2.85 1.51 5.12
C ALA A 38 -2.56 2.44 3.92
N MET A 39 -3.58 2.78 3.13
CA MET A 39 -3.47 3.73 2.01
C MET A 39 -2.97 5.11 2.47
N GLN A 40 -3.50 5.63 3.58
CA GLN A 40 -3.04 6.89 4.16
C GLN A 40 -1.60 6.83 4.70
N ALA A 41 -1.19 5.68 5.26
CA ALA A 41 0.18 5.47 5.69
C ALA A 41 1.14 5.46 4.49
N VAL A 42 0.78 4.74 3.42
CA VAL A 42 1.54 4.70 2.16
C VAL A 42 1.67 6.09 1.54
N ALA A 43 0.61 6.91 1.58
CA ALA A 43 0.68 8.29 1.08
C ALA A 43 1.78 9.11 1.78
N ARG A 44 2.00 8.88 3.07
CA ARG A 44 3.01 9.60 3.86
C ARG A 44 4.38 8.92 3.87
N ALA A 45 4.48 7.76 3.23
CA ALA A 45 5.66 6.92 3.28
C ALA A 45 6.78 7.42 2.34
N PRO A 46 8.06 7.24 2.72
CA PRO A 46 9.18 7.51 1.82
C PRO A 46 9.13 6.66 0.54
N GLY A 47 8.68 5.41 0.65
CA GLY A 47 8.62 4.44 -0.44
C GLY A 47 7.49 4.69 -1.46
N LEU A 48 6.64 5.71 -1.27
CA LEU A 48 5.55 6.04 -2.19
C LEU A 48 6.02 6.18 -3.65
N ALA A 49 7.22 6.73 -3.85
CA ALA A 49 7.79 6.89 -5.19
C ALA A 49 8.04 5.54 -5.88
N ALA A 50 8.45 4.51 -5.12
CA ALA A 50 8.68 3.17 -5.63
C ALA A 50 7.35 2.49 -6.00
N LEU A 51 6.32 2.63 -5.15
CA LEU A 51 4.98 2.13 -5.46
C LEU A 51 4.41 2.81 -6.70
N ALA A 52 4.52 4.13 -6.80
CA ALA A 52 4.06 4.89 -7.97
C ALA A 52 4.73 4.41 -9.26
N ALA A 53 6.04 4.16 -9.22
CA ALA A 53 6.78 3.61 -10.35
C ALA A 53 6.31 2.20 -10.73
N ALA A 54 6.02 1.35 -9.75
CA ALA A 54 5.54 -0.02 -9.98
C ALA A 54 4.10 -0.07 -10.53
N VAL A 55 3.22 0.82 -10.06
CA VAL A 55 1.84 0.99 -10.54
C VAL A 55 1.80 1.72 -11.90
N GLY A 56 2.91 2.33 -12.32
CA GLY A 56 2.98 3.09 -13.58
C GLY A 56 2.26 4.45 -13.50
N MET A 57 2.09 5.01 -12.30
CA MET A 57 1.43 6.29 -12.06
C MET A 57 2.44 7.33 -11.54
N PRO A 58 2.30 8.62 -11.86
CA PRO A 58 3.12 9.65 -11.22
C PRO A 58 2.88 9.71 -9.70
N ARG A 59 3.95 9.86 -8.92
CA ARG A 59 3.92 9.96 -7.45
C ARG A 59 2.90 10.96 -6.93
N ASP A 60 2.80 12.12 -7.57
CA ASP A 60 1.87 13.18 -7.16
C ASP A 60 0.40 12.78 -7.33
N ALA A 61 0.06 12.10 -8.44
CA ALA A 61 -1.28 11.59 -8.67
C ALA A 61 -1.64 10.46 -7.69
N LEU A 62 -0.69 9.54 -7.44
CA LEU A 62 -0.89 8.48 -6.44
C LEU A 62 -1.09 9.08 -5.04
N HIS A 63 -0.24 10.04 -4.66
CA HIS A 63 -0.37 10.75 -3.40
C HIS A 63 -1.74 11.43 -3.27
N ALA A 64 -2.15 12.17 -4.31
CA ALA A 64 -3.43 12.88 -4.32
C ALA A 64 -4.61 11.90 -4.20
N ALA A 65 -4.59 10.77 -4.91
CA ALA A 65 -5.63 9.76 -4.83
C ALA A 65 -5.73 9.14 -3.42
N LEU A 66 -4.59 8.80 -2.81
CA LEU A 66 -4.54 8.22 -1.46
C LEU A 66 -5.00 9.23 -0.39
N VAL A 67 -4.61 10.50 -0.52
CA VAL A 67 -4.99 11.56 0.44
C VAL A 67 -6.44 12.00 0.27
N ALA A 68 -6.95 12.04 -0.97
CA ALA A 68 -8.33 12.38 -1.25
C ALA A 68 -9.31 11.24 -0.89
N GLU A 69 -8.80 10.08 -0.47
CA GLU A 69 -9.59 8.84 -0.29
C GLU A 69 -10.39 8.48 -1.57
N GLU A 70 -9.90 8.94 -2.72
CA GLU A 70 -10.54 8.85 -4.03
C GLU A 70 -9.82 7.82 -4.91
N PHE A 71 -9.39 6.71 -4.29
CA PHE A 71 -8.84 5.58 -4.99
C PHE A 71 -9.98 4.72 -5.56
N ASN A 72 -10.09 4.72 -6.89
CA ASN A 72 -11.05 3.88 -7.60
C ASN A 72 -10.65 2.41 -7.51
N LEU A 73 -11.62 1.50 -7.74
CA LEU A 73 -11.38 0.06 -7.77
C LEU A 73 -10.20 -0.32 -8.70
N GLU A 74 -10.03 0.39 -9.81
CA GLU A 74 -8.93 0.18 -10.74
C GLU A 74 -7.55 0.45 -10.12
N LEU A 75 -7.40 1.53 -9.34
CA LEU A 75 -6.16 1.83 -8.63
C LEU A 75 -5.89 0.78 -7.55
N THR A 76 -6.93 0.39 -6.80
CA THR A 76 -6.82 -0.67 -5.79
C THR A 76 -6.37 -1.99 -6.41
N LEU A 77 -6.92 -2.36 -7.58
CA LEU A 77 -6.54 -3.58 -8.31
C LEU A 77 -5.10 -3.52 -8.84
N GLU A 78 -4.65 -2.37 -9.36
CA GLU A 78 -3.27 -2.21 -9.81
C GLU A 78 -2.28 -2.32 -8.64
N ILE A 79 -2.59 -1.69 -7.51
CA ILE A 79 -1.81 -1.82 -6.28
C ILE A 79 -1.77 -3.29 -5.86
N MET A 80 -2.92 -3.97 -5.80
CA MET A 80 -3.01 -5.39 -5.44
C MET A 80 -2.16 -6.27 -6.36
N LYS A 81 -2.15 -6.01 -7.68
CA LYS A 81 -1.27 -6.73 -8.61
C LYS A 81 0.20 -6.49 -8.32
N VAL A 82 0.60 -5.24 -8.07
CA VAL A 82 2.00 -4.92 -7.73
C VAL A 82 2.42 -5.66 -6.46
N VAL A 83 1.57 -5.65 -5.45
CA VAL A 83 1.79 -6.37 -4.19
C VAL A 83 1.91 -7.87 -4.42
N ASP A 84 0.98 -8.48 -5.17
CA ASP A 84 1.00 -9.91 -5.50
C ASP A 84 2.27 -10.30 -6.28
N LEU A 85 2.66 -9.49 -7.27
CA LEU A 85 3.89 -9.68 -8.04
C LEU A 85 5.15 -9.57 -7.17
N HIS A 86 5.17 -8.63 -6.23
CA HIS A 86 6.28 -8.46 -5.28
C HIS A 86 6.41 -9.65 -4.34
N MET A 87 5.28 -10.10 -3.78
CA MET A 87 5.22 -11.23 -2.86
C MET A 87 5.52 -12.58 -3.53
N SER A 88 5.19 -12.73 -4.82
CA SER A 88 5.56 -13.90 -5.61
C SER A 88 7.06 -13.95 -5.95
N GLY A 89 7.72 -12.80 -6.07
CA GLY A 89 9.15 -12.72 -6.40
C GLY A 89 10.11 -12.90 -5.22
N GLY A 90 9.65 -12.68 -3.98
CA GLY A 90 10.49 -12.67 -2.77
C GLY A 90 10.63 -13.99 -2.01
N ARG A 91 9.97 -15.08 -2.46
CA ARG A 91 10.02 -16.40 -1.81
C ARG A 91 10.50 -17.47 -2.79
N GLY A 92 11.80 -17.47 -3.08
CA GLY A 92 12.51 -18.50 -3.86
C GLY A 92 13.82 -18.87 -3.22
#